data_AF-A0A969T4W6-F1
#
_entry.id   AF-A0A969T4W6-F1
#
_cell.length_a   1.000
_cell.length_b   1.000
_cell.length_c   1.000
_cell.angle_alpha   90.00
_cell.angle_beta   90.00
_cell.angle_gamma   90.00
#
_symmetry.space_group_name_H-M   'P 1'
#
loop_
_entity.id
_entity.type
_entity.pdbx_description
1 polymer ?
#
loop_
_entity_poly.entity_id
_entity_poly.type
_entity_poly.pdbx_seq_one_letter_code
_entity_poly.pdbx_strand_id
1 'polypeptide(L)'
;MPIIKKLKRKKHESLKLLVEKKIEERNEYEEKYRTNVEGVLLIPYEKSFLRYTWMLFIAFTFINVFSQWTIISDAYKKDKKFAKGFRHYVIGLLFFFNIWLVIIGIGIETGWVSSIFDFMYVKRNPIVIAANVYLIILLFTISRWIFIGDGAKILARLRQYSSGIFSPVHNEDGIRLLWSIYVFFGLIFIFARLFF
;
A
#
# COMPACT_ATOMS: atom_id res chain seq x y z
N MET A 1 -20.50 46.99 -56.56
CA MET A 1 -20.07 46.86 -55.14
C MET A 1 -21.08 46.28 -54.13
N PRO A 2 -22.42 46.30 -54.29
CA PRO A 2 -23.34 45.84 -53.23
C PRO A 2 -23.36 44.32 -52.99
N ILE A 3 -23.02 43.52 -54.01
CA ILE A 3 -23.04 42.04 -53.96
C ILE A 3 -21.98 41.50 -52.98
N ILE A 4 -20.76 42.06 -52.98
CA ILE A 4 -19.66 41.63 -52.09
C ILE A 4 -20.00 41.90 -50.62
N LYS A 5 -20.65 43.03 -50.33
CA LYS A 5 -21.09 43.39 -48.97
C LYS A 5 -22.17 42.42 -48.48
N LYS A 6 -23.10 42.02 -49.34
CA LYS A 6 -24.15 41.03 -49.05
C LYS A 6 -23.57 39.63 -48.80
N LEU A 7 -22.56 39.21 -49.58
CA LEU A 7 -21.86 37.93 -49.40
C LEU A 7 -21.04 37.88 -48.09
N LYS A 8 -20.31 38.96 -47.75
CA LYS A 8 -19.59 39.04 -46.47
C LYS A 8 -20.53 38.97 -45.27
N ARG A 9 -21.69 39.62 -45.34
CA ARG A 9 -22.71 39.58 -44.29
C ARG A 9 -23.29 38.18 -44.10
N LYS A 10 -23.64 37.50 -45.20
CA LYS A 10 -24.14 36.12 -45.16
C LYS A 10 -23.11 35.13 -44.60
N LYS A 11 -21.82 35.29 -44.93
CA LYS A 11 -20.73 34.47 -44.36
C LYS A 11 -20.53 34.72 -42.87
N HIS A 12 -20.67 35.97 -42.43
CA HIS A 12 -20.56 36.32 -41.01
C HIS A 12 -21.72 35.75 -40.19
N GLU A 13 -22.94 35.79 -40.73
CA GLU A 13 -24.12 35.17 -40.10
C GLU A 13 -23.98 33.65 -40.02
N SER A 14 -23.49 32.98 -41.08
CA SER A 14 -23.27 31.53 -41.04
C SER A 14 -22.18 31.11 -40.04
N LEU A 15 -21.12 31.92 -39.88
CA LEU A 15 -20.08 31.66 -38.89
C LEU A 15 -20.59 31.83 -37.46
N LYS A 16 -21.42 32.85 -37.22
CA LYS A 16 -22.01 33.11 -35.91
C LYS A 16 -22.90 31.93 -35.46
N LEU A 17 -23.77 31.45 -36.35
CA LEU A 17 -24.61 30.27 -36.11
C LEU A 17 -23.78 29.01 -35.81
N LEU A 18 -22.65 28.82 -36.50
CA LEU A 18 -21.79 27.65 -36.31
C LEU A 18 -21.03 27.68 -34.98
N VAL A 19 -20.67 28.87 -34.50
CA VAL A 19 -20.06 29.07 -33.17
C VAL A 19 -21.09 28.87 -32.07
N GLU A 20 -22.29 29.44 -32.20
CA GLU A 20 -23.39 29.27 -31.23
C GLU A 20 -23.74 27.79 -31.08
N LYS A 21 -23.89 27.06 -32.20
CA LYS A 21 -24.14 25.61 -32.18
C LYS A 21 -23.03 24.81 -31.47
N LYS A 22 -21.76 25.15 -31.69
CA LYS A 22 -20.63 24.47 -31.02
C LYS A 22 -20.59 24.75 -29.51
N ILE A 23 -20.98 25.93 -29.08
CA ILE A 23 -21.07 26.28 -27.65
C ILE A 23 -22.21 25.48 -27.01
N GLU A 24 -23.34 25.37 -27.68
CA GLU A 24 -24.49 24.59 -27.22
C GLU A 24 -24.15 23.09 -27.11
N GLU A 25 -23.54 22.50 -28.15
CA GLU A 25 -23.05 21.10 -28.12
C GLU A 25 -22.03 20.86 -27.00
N ARG A 26 -21.15 21.83 -26.74
CA ARG A 26 -20.17 21.74 -25.64
C ARG A 26 -20.86 21.82 -24.27
N ASN A 27 -21.82 22.72 -24.10
CA ASN A 27 -22.55 22.87 -22.84
C ASN A 27 -23.40 21.62 -22.56
N GLU A 28 -24.07 21.05 -23.56
CA GLU A 28 -24.83 19.81 -23.43
C GLU A 28 -23.90 18.63 -23.08
N TYR A 29 -22.72 18.56 -23.70
CA TYR A 29 -21.70 17.58 -23.31
C TYR A 29 -21.24 17.80 -21.86
N GLU A 30 -20.85 19.02 -21.48
CA GLU A 30 -20.42 19.31 -20.11
C GLU A 30 -21.53 19.02 -19.08
N GLU A 31 -22.81 19.32 -19.38
CA GLU A 31 -23.94 19.04 -18.50
C GLU A 31 -24.26 17.53 -18.41
N LYS A 32 -24.21 16.80 -19.52
CA LYS A 32 -24.34 15.34 -19.55
C LYS A 32 -23.22 14.65 -18.77
N TYR A 33 -22.00 15.19 -18.82
CA TYR A 33 -20.88 14.67 -18.05
C TYR A 33 -20.91 15.17 -16.61
N ARG A 34 -21.42 16.36 -16.31
CA ARG A 34 -21.57 16.86 -14.95
C ARG A 34 -22.65 16.10 -14.18
N THR A 35 -23.79 15.81 -14.80
CA THR A 35 -24.84 14.96 -14.21
C THR A 35 -24.41 13.50 -14.08
N ASN A 36 -23.65 12.97 -15.05
CA ASN A 36 -23.02 11.66 -14.88
C ASN A 36 -21.91 11.68 -13.84
N VAL A 37 -21.13 12.76 -13.69
CA VAL A 37 -20.08 12.87 -12.67
C VAL A 37 -20.68 13.11 -11.30
N GLU A 38 -21.80 13.81 -11.16
CA GLU A 38 -22.55 13.94 -9.90
C GLU A 38 -23.29 12.63 -9.55
N GLY A 39 -23.76 11.86 -10.54
CA GLY A 39 -24.29 10.51 -10.35
C GLY A 39 -23.23 9.42 -10.12
N VAL A 40 -22.00 9.60 -10.64
CA VAL A 40 -20.85 8.68 -10.49
C VAL A 40 -19.95 9.07 -9.30
N LEU A 41 -19.96 10.33 -8.85
CA LEU A 41 -19.45 10.75 -7.54
C LEU A 41 -20.35 10.28 -6.39
N LEU A 42 -21.56 9.81 -6.74
CA LEU A 42 -22.47 9.10 -5.86
C LEU A 42 -22.56 7.61 -6.25
N ILE A 43 -21.48 7.00 -6.73
CA ILE A 43 -21.26 5.62 -6.29
C ILE A 43 -21.18 5.75 -4.77
N PRO A 44 -22.15 5.20 -4.00
CA PRO A 44 -22.11 5.29 -2.57
C PRO A 44 -20.75 4.75 -2.11
N TYR A 45 -20.34 5.16 -0.93
CA TYR A 45 -19.16 4.77 -0.18
C TYR A 45 -19.04 3.22 0.06
N GLU A 46 -19.32 2.38 -0.93
CA GLU A 46 -19.35 0.92 -0.99
C GLU A 46 -17.97 0.28 -0.78
N LYS A 47 -16.94 1.08 -0.49
CA LYS A 47 -15.64 0.58 -0.02
C LYS A 47 -15.32 0.99 1.42
N SER A 48 -16.34 1.20 2.27
CA SER A 48 -16.13 1.42 3.71
C SER A 48 -15.26 0.33 4.35
N PHE A 49 -15.41 -0.93 3.92
CA PHE A 49 -14.62 -2.04 4.43
C PHE A 49 -13.13 -1.94 4.07
N LEU A 50 -12.81 -1.61 2.81
CA LEU A 50 -11.43 -1.48 2.36
C LEU A 50 -10.73 -0.26 2.97
N ARG A 51 -11.49 0.79 3.26
CA ARG A 51 -10.97 1.99 3.96
C ARG A 51 -10.39 1.64 5.33
N TYR A 52 -11.03 0.72 6.06
CA TYR A 52 -10.63 0.34 7.42
C TYR A 52 -9.79 -0.93 7.51
N THR A 53 -9.41 -1.51 6.36
CA THR A 53 -8.59 -2.72 6.32
C THR A 53 -7.24 -2.52 7.01
N TRP A 54 -6.64 -1.32 6.94
CA TRP A 54 -5.39 -1.03 7.65
C TRP A 54 -5.56 -1.14 9.18
N MET A 55 -6.68 -0.69 9.74
CA MET A 55 -6.97 -0.84 11.18
C MET A 55 -7.15 -2.31 11.57
N LEU A 56 -7.78 -3.12 10.73
CA LEU A 56 -7.90 -4.57 10.96
C LEU A 56 -6.52 -5.24 11.01
N PHE A 57 -5.59 -4.86 10.12
CA PHE A 57 -4.22 -5.34 10.17
C PHE A 57 -3.48 -4.90 11.44
N ILE A 58 -3.67 -3.64 11.89
CA ILE A 58 -3.12 -3.16 13.16
C ILE A 58 -3.66 -4.01 14.31
N ALA A 59 -4.97 -4.18 14.42
CA ALA A 59 -5.59 -5.01 15.47
C ALA A 59 -5.06 -6.45 15.45
N PHE A 60 -4.92 -7.04 14.26
CA PHE A 60 -4.34 -8.37 14.08
C PHE A 60 -2.88 -8.45 14.56
N THR A 61 -2.07 -7.41 14.35
CA THR A 61 -0.70 -7.38 14.87
C THR A 61 -0.66 -7.36 16.40
N PHE A 62 -1.56 -6.63 17.07
CA PHE A 62 -1.66 -6.63 18.53
C PHE A 62 -2.06 -8.00 19.06
N ILE A 63 -3.04 -8.65 18.44
CA ILE A 63 -3.46 -10.01 18.79
C ILE A 63 -2.29 -11.00 18.64
N ASN A 64 -1.53 -10.91 17.54
CA ASN A 64 -0.35 -11.75 17.33
C ASN A 64 0.74 -11.51 18.37
N VAL A 65 1.00 -10.26 18.72
CA VAL A 65 1.99 -9.89 19.74
C VAL A 65 1.58 -10.42 21.11
N PHE A 66 0.31 -10.28 21.46
CA PHE A 66 -0.23 -10.80 22.71
C PHE A 66 -0.12 -12.33 22.78
N SER A 67 -0.47 -13.01 21.69
CA SER A 67 -0.30 -14.47 21.56
C SER A 67 1.16 -14.90 21.72
N GLN A 68 2.11 -14.16 21.14
CA GLN A 68 3.54 -14.46 21.27
C GLN A 68 4.11 -14.08 22.64
N TRP A 69 3.43 -13.24 23.42
CA TRP A 69 3.88 -12.83 24.75
C TRP A 69 3.85 -13.99 25.76
N THR A 70 2.88 -14.91 25.61
CA THR A 70 2.81 -16.12 26.44
C THR A 70 4.03 -17.02 26.18
N ILE A 71 4.39 -17.18 24.90
CA ILE A 71 5.57 -17.91 24.43
C ILE A 71 6.86 -17.30 25.01
N ILE A 72 6.97 -15.96 24.97
CA ILE A 72 8.11 -15.23 25.56
C ILE A 72 8.22 -15.51 27.06
N SER A 73 7.10 -15.46 27.80
CA SER A 73 7.07 -15.68 29.25
C SER A 73 7.60 -17.07 29.63
N ASP A 74 7.17 -18.10 28.90
CA ASP A 74 7.64 -19.47 29.15
C ASP A 74 9.09 -19.68 28.72
N ALA A 75 9.51 -19.03 27.63
CA ALA A 75 10.92 -19.02 27.21
C ALA A 75 11.83 -18.36 28.25
N TYR A 76 11.39 -17.28 28.93
CA TYR A 76 12.19 -16.60 29.96
C TYR A 76 12.55 -17.50 31.15
N LYS A 77 11.72 -18.51 31.45
CA LYS A 77 11.97 -19.49 32.51
C LYS A 77 13.08 -20.48 32.13
N LYS A 78 13.29 -20.73 30.84
CA LYS A 78 14.21 -21.75 30.33
C LYS A 78 15.52 -21.17 29.78
N ASP A 79 15.44 -20.11 28.98
CA ASP A 79 16.58 -19.44 28.35
C ASP A 79 16.34 -17.92 28.26
N LYS A 80 16.93 -17.19 29.22
CA LYS A 80 16.81 -15.72 29.29
C LYS A 80 17.41 -15.02 28.07
N LYS A 81 18.45 -15.56 27.45
CA LYS A 81 19.12 -14.94 26.30
C LYS A 81 18.22 -15.03 25.07
N PHE A 82 17.68 -16.22 24.81
CA PHE A 82 16.69 -16.41 23.75
C PHE A 82 15.45 -15.55 23.97
N ALA A 83 14.88 -15.55 25.17
CA ALA A 83 13.67 -14.78 25.47
C ALA A 83 13.87 -13.27 25.29
N LYS A 84 15.06 -12.74 25.64
CA LYS A 84 15.41 -11.34 25.34
C LYS A 84 15.45 -11.08 23.84
N GLY A 85 16.13 -11.92 23.05
CA GLY A 85 16.18 -11.77 21.59
C GLY A 85 14.80 -11.87 20.95
N PHE A 86 13.99 -12.84 21.36
CA PHE A 86 12.64 -13.05 20.88
C PHE A 86 11.72 -11.87 21.24
N ARG A 87 11.84 -11.31 22.44
CA ARG A 87 11.12 -10.09 22.81
C ARG A 87 11.44 -8.91 21.90
N HIS A 88 12.71 -8.70 21.52
CA HIS A 88 13.06 -7.64 20.58
C HIS A 88 12.45 -7.87 19.20
N TYR A 89 12.38 -9.13 18.75
CA TYR A 89 11.70 -9.49 17.52
C TYR A 89 10.20 -9.17 17.56
N VAL A 90 9.50 -9.57 18.63
CA VAL A 90 8.05 -9.32 18.77
C VAL A 90 7.75 -7.82 18.84
N ILE A 91 8.54 -7.07 19.60
CA ILE A 91 8.42 -5.60 19.67
C ILE A 91 8.74 -4.98 18.30
N GLY A 92 9.77 -5.45 17.63
CA GLY A 92 10.13 -4.99 16.29
C GLY A 92 8.99 -5.21 15.28
N LEU A 93 8.38 -6.39 15.26
CA LEU A 93 7.22 -6.67 14.44
C LEU A 93 6.07 -5.71 14.74
N LEU A 94 5.78 -5.46 16.02
CA LEU A 94 4.74 -4.51 16.41
C LEU A 94 5.05 -3.12 15.87
N PHE A 95 6.22 -2.56 16.15
CA PHE A 95 6.50 -1.18 15.75
C PHE A 95 6.66 -1.03 14.24
N PHE A 96 7.55 -1.83 13.64
CA PHE A 96 7.93 -1.61 12.25
C PHE A 96 6.82 -1.95 11.26
N PHE A 97 5.99 -2.96 11.54
CA PHE A 97 4.88 -3.28 10.65
C PHE A 97 3.74 -2.25 10.77
N ASN A 98 3.45 -1.80 11.99
CA ASN A 98 2.38 -0.81 12.20
C ASN A 98 2.73 0.57 11.64
N ILE A 99 4.01 0.99 11.63
CA ILE A 99 4.40 2.27 10.98
C ILE A 99 3.99 2.26 9.50
N TRP A 100 4.23 1.18 8.77
CA TRP A 100 3.83 1.08 7.36
C TRP A 100 2.30 1.18 7.19
N LEU A 101 1.55 0.47 8.04
CA LEU A 101 0.08 0.53 8.05
C LEU A 101 -0.46 1.93 8.38
N VAL A 102 0.21 2.66 9.28
CA VAL A 102 -0.15 4.04 9.63
C VAL A 102 0.09 4.99 8.45
N ILE A 103 1.21 4.84 7.72
CA ILE A 103 1.45 5.63 6.50
C ILE A 103 0.33 5.40 5.47
N ILE A 104 -0.12 4.14 5.32
CA ILE A 104 -1.26 3.79 4.47
C ILE A 104 -2.55 4.43 4.96
N GLY A 105 -2.84 4.32 6.26
CA GLY A 105 -4.02 4.91 6.87
C GLY A 105 -4.09 6.42 6.66
N ILE A 106 -2.97 7.13 6.88
CA ILE A 106 -2.87 8.58 6.62
C ILE A 106 -3.17 8.89 5.15
N GLY A 107 -2.61 8.13 4.21
CA GLY A 107 -2.86 8.32 2.77
C GLY A 107 -4.32 8.17 2.38
N ILE A 108 -5.01 7.20 2.97
CA ILE A 108 -6.44 6.95 2.73
C ILE A 108 -7.31 8.02 3.38
N GLU A 109 -7.05 8.37 4.66
CA GLU A 109 -7.87 9.33 5.42
C GLU A 109 -7.74 10.76 4.90
N THR A 110 -6.56 11.14 4.40
CA THR A 110 -6.34 12.47 3.79
C THR A 110 -6.89 12.57 2.37
N GLY A 111 -7.34 11.46 1.77
CA GLY A 111 -7.80 11.41 0.37
C GLY A 111 -6.68 11.52 -0.66
N TRP A 112 -5.42 11.50 -0.23
CA TRP A 112 -4.25 11.49 -1.13
C TRP A 112 -4.19 10.19 -1.93
N VAL A 113 -4.75 9.12 -1.37
CA VAL A 113 -4.78 7.79 -1.95
C VAL A 113 -6.21 7.26 -1.87
N SER A 114 -6.70 6.65 -2.96
CA SER A 114 -8.08 6.18 -3.06
C SER A 114 -8.31 4.81 -2.42
N SER A 115 -7.24 4.01 -2.30
CA SER A 115 -7.32 2.59 -1.93
C SER A 115 -5.96 2.07 -1.47
N ILE A 116 -5.92 1.02 -0.64
CA ILE A 116 -4.68 0.31 -0.30
C ILE A 116 -3.94 -0.23 -1.55
N PHE A 117 -4.68 -0.53 -2.62
CA PHE A 117 -4.12 -1.02 -3.87
C PHE A 117 -3.30 0.03 -4.62
N ASP A 118 -3.48 1.32 -4.33
CA ASP A 118 -2.66 2.38 -4.93
C ASP A 118 -1.21 2.32 -4.44
N PHE A 119 -0.95 1.70 -3.29
CA PHE A 119 0.41 1.42 -2.81
C PHE A 119 1.09 0.28 -3.59
N MET A 120 0.35 -0.42 -4.47
CA MET A 120 0.92 -1.45 -5.32
C MET A 120 1.58 -0.92 -6.60
N TYR A 121 1.44 0.38 -6.89
CA TYR A 121 2.02 1.00 -8.08
C TYR A 121 2.76 2.27 -7.66
N VAL A 122 3.91 2.54 -8.28
CA VAL A 122 4.69 3.76 -7.97
C VAL A 122 4.04 4.95 -8.68
N LYS A 123 3.02 5.52 -8.06
CA LYS A 123 2.44 6.81 -8.46
C LYS A 123 3.35 7.95 -7.98
N ARG A 124 3.34 9.11 -8.65
CA ARG A 124 4.01 10.35 -8.19
C ARG A 124 3.35 10.98 -6.96
N ASN A 125 2.85 10.16 -6.03
CA ASN A 125 2.23 10.58 -4.79
C ASN A 125 3.26 10.47 -3.65
N PRO A 126 3.49 11.53 -2.85
CA PRO A 126 4.53 11.51 -1.82
C PRO A 126 4.31 10.46 -0.74
N ILE A 127 3.06 10.16 -0.38
CA ILE A 127 2.72 9.15 0.63
C ILE A 127 3.00 7.75 0.10
N VAL A 128 2.68 7.49 -1.17
CA VAL A 128 3.00 6.21 -1.83
C VAL A 128 4.52 6.02 -1.90
N ILE A 129 5.26 7.07 -2.26
CA ILE A 129 6.73 7.04 -2.27
C ILE A 129 7.28 6.76 -0.87
N ALA A 130 6.80 7.47 0.16
CA ALA A 130 7.22 7.27 1.55
C ALA A 130 6.96 5.83 2.02
N ALA A 131 5.79 5.26 1.71
CA ALA A 131 5.46 3.88 2.06
C ALA A 131 6.38 2.85 1.37
N ASN A 132 6.73 3.08 0.10
CA ASN A 132 7.65 2.19 -0.64
C ASN A 132 9.10 2.31 -0.13
N VAL A 133 9.57 3.54 0.13
CA VAL A 133 10.89 3.77 0.75
C VAL A 133 10.96 3.10 2.12
N TYR A 134 9.91 3.21 2.93
CA TYR A 134 9.82 2.54 4.21
C TYR A 134 9.90 1.02 4.07
N LEU A 135 9.20 0.44 3.08
CA LEU A 135 9.25 -1.00 2.81
C LEU A 135 10.66 -1.46 2.42
N ILE A 136 11.39 -0.68 1.62
CA ILE A 136 12.80 -0.94 1.29
C ILE A 136 13.66 -0.92 2.56
N ILE A 137 13.52 0.10 3.41
CA ILE A 137 14.25 0.19 4.69
C ILE A 137 13.93 -1.02 5.58
N LEU A 138 12.66 -1.43 5.64
CA LEU A 138 12.22 -2.58 6.39
C LEU A 138 12.85 -3.88 5.86
N LEU A 139 12.87 -4.06 4.53
CA LEU A 139 13.49 -5.21 3.88
C LEU A 139 14.98 -5.31 4.21
N PHE A 140 15.73 -4.20 4.14
CA PHE A 140 17.14 -4.15 4.53
C PHE A 140 17.35 -4.44 6.02
N THR A 141 16.51 -3.88 6.88
CA THR A 141 16.59 -4.06 8.33
C THR A 141 16.38 -5.53 8.72
N ILE A 142 15.34 -6.17 8.18
CA ILE A 142 15.06 -7.59 8.43
C ILE A 142 16.15 -8.47 7.81
N SER A 143 16.64 -8.15 6.62
CA SER A 143 17.74 -8.89 5.98
C SER A 143 19.01 -8.85 6.84
N ARG A 144 19.39 -7.67 7.32
CA ARG A 144 20.52 -7.51 8.25
C ARG A 144 20.30 -8.35 9.51
N TRP A 145 19.11 -8.32 10.09
CA TRP A 145 18.79 -9.09 11.29
C TRP A 145 18.85 -10.62 11.06
N ILE A 146 18.41 -11.11 9.90
CA ILE A 146 18.41 -12.54 9.55
C ILE A 146 19.83 -13.07 9.22
N PHE A 147 20.61 -12.33 8.44
CA PHE A 147 21.92 -12.81 7.97
C PHE A 147 23.06 -12.49 8.93
N ILE A 148 23.06 -11.28 9.50
CA ILE A 148 24.17 -10.78 10.32
C ILE A 148 23.84 -10.88 11.81
N GLY A 149 22.57 -10.69 12.18
CA GLY A 149 22.09 -10.82 13.55
C GLY A 149 21.74 -12.26 13.94
N ASP A 150 21.09 -12.39 15.10
CA ASP A 150 20.59 -13.67 15.61
C ASP A 150 19.21 -14.04 15.04
N GLY A 151 18.71 -13.35 14.01
CA GLY A 151 17.33 -13.47 13.56
C GLY A 151 16.95 -14.87 13.07
N ALA A 152 17.78 -15.46 12.20
CA ALA A 152 17.58 -16.83 11.74
C ALA A 152 17.61 -17.84 12.91
N LYS A 153 18.49 -17.63 13.89
CA LYS A 153 18.61 -18.49 15.08
C LYS A 153 17.37 -18.42 15.96
N ILE A 154 16.89 -17.20 16.21
CA ILE A 154 15.69 -16.95 17.02
C ILE A 154 14.47 -17.57 16.34
N LEU A 155 14.31 -17.38 15.03
CA LEU A 155 13.20 -17.95 14.27
C LEU A 155 13.25 -19.48 14.22
N ALA A 156 14.43 -20.09 14.05
CA ALA A 156 14.57 -21.55 14.07
C ALA A 156 14.19 -22.16 15.43
N ARG A 157 14.55 -21.49 16.53
CA ARG A 157 14.22 -21.92 17.89
C ARG A 157 12.77 -21.69 18.27
N LEU A 158 12.08 -20.72 17.64
CA LEU A 158 10.69 -20.40 17.95
C LEU A 158 9.76 -21.62 17.82
N ARG A 159 10.07 -22.55 16.90
CA ARG A 159 9.36 -23.82 16.75
C ARG A 159 9.31 -24.66 18.03
N GLN A 160 10.37 -24.64 18.85
CA GLN A 160 10.39 -25.38 20.11
C GLN A 160 9.34 -24.89 21.11
N TYR A 161 8.81 -23.68 20.90
CA TYR A 161 7.85 -23.03 21.77
C TYR A 161 6.50 -22.76 21.09
N SER A 162 6.37 -23.05 19.79
CA SER A 162 5.17 -22.80 18.99
C SER A 162 4.78 -24.04 18.20
N SER A 163 3.65 -24.65 18.54
CA SER A 163 3.05 -25.80 17.84
C SER A 163 2.20 -25.39 16.62
N GLY A 164 2.40 -24.18 16.09
CA GLY A 164 1.55 -23.61 15.04
C GLY A 164 1.77 -24.23 13.65
N ILE A 165 0.71 -24.17 12.84
CA ILE A 165 0.59 -24.73 11.47
C ILE A 165 1.63 -24.14 10.48
N PHE A 166 2.23 -22.98 10.79
CA PHE A 166 3.19 -22.26 9.95
C PHE A 166 4.66 -22.48 10.31
N SER A 167 5.07 -23.69 10.73
CA SER A 167 6.47 -23.98 11.04
C SER A 167 7.16 -24.90 10.01
N PRO A 168 7.29 -24.50 8.73
CA PRO A 168 7.81 -25.38 7.68
C PRO A 168 9.35 -25.46 7.62
N VAL A 169 10.10 -24.69 8.43
CA VAL A 169 11.57 -24.68 8.34
C VAL A 169 12.24 -25.01 9.66
N HIS A 170 13.17 -25.97 9.62
CA HIS A 170 13.72 -26.61 10.81
C HIS A 170 15.10 -26.09 11.22
N ASN A 171 15.77 -25.33 10.36
CA ASN A 171 17.13 -24.85 10.61
C ASN A 171 17.35 -23.40 10.16
N GLU A 172 18.42 -22.79 10.68
CA GLU A 172 18.80 -21.41 10.39
C GLU A 172 19.02 -21.18 8.87
N ASP A 173 19.63 -22.16 8.21
CA ASP A 173 19.96 -22.09 6.78
C ASP A 173 18.72 -22.09 5.89
N GLY A 174 17.71 -22.89 6.21
CA GLY A 174 16.44 -22.87 5.50
C GLY A 174 15.73 -21.52 5.64
N ILE A 175 15.82 -20.87 6.80
CA ILE A 175 15.22 -19.56 7.04
C ILE A 175 15.93 -18.50 6.21
N ARG A 176 17.27 -18.54 6.19
CA ARG A 176 18.09 -17.68 5.34
C ARG A 176 17.78 -17.90 3.86
N LEU A 177 17.63 -19.14 3.40
CA LEU A 177 17.29 -19.47 2.02
C LEU A 177 15.90 -18.95 1.64
N LEU A 178 14.87 -19.22 2.45
CA LEU A 178 13.52 -18.68 2.21
C LEU A 178 13.51 -17.16 2.17
N TRP A 179 14.26 -16.52 3.08
CA TRP A 179 14.37 -15.08 3.09
C TRP A 179 15.12 -14.56 1.86
N SER A 180 16.20 -15.21 1.41
CA SER A 180 16.87 -14.87 0.15
C SER A 180 15.92 -14.94 -1.04
N ILE A 181 15.09 -15.98 -1.12
CA ILE A 181 14.07 -16.13 -2.16
C ILE A 181 13.06 -14.98 -2.08
N TYR A 182 12.55 -14.68 -0.88
CA TYR A 182 11.62 -13.59 -0.65
C TYR A 182 12.21 -12.23 -1.06
N VAL A 183 13.45 -11.94 -0.67
CA VAL A 183 14.16 -10.71 -1.04
C VAL A 183 14.38 -10.66 -2.55
N PHE A 184 14.80 -11.75 -3.18
CA PHE A 184 15.02 -11.81 -4.62
C PHE A 184 13.74 -11.47 -5.40
N PHE A 185 12.63 -12.12 -5.09
CA PHE A 185 11.34 -11.82 -5.73
C PHE A 185 10.81 -10.43 -5.36
N GLY A 186 11.00 -10.00 -4.11
CA GLY A 186 10.63 -8.65 -3.66
C GLY A 186 11.38 -7.56 -4.41
N LEU A 187 12.68 -7.74 -4.64
CA LEU A 187 13.50 -6.83 -5.43
C LEU A 187 13.10 -6.82 -6.90
N ILE A 188 12.84 -7.99 -7.50
CA ILE A 188 12.30 -8.07 -8.87
C ILE A 188 10.99 -7.30 -8.97
N PHE A 189 10.12 -7.46 -7.98
CA PHE A 189 8.82 -6.80 -7.96
C PHE A 189 8.94 -5.28 -7.79
N ILE A 190 9.81 -4.81 -6.91
CA ILE A 190 10.12 -3.38 -6.76
C ILE A 190 10.72 -2.83 -8.06
N PHE A 191 11.65 -3.55 -8.67
CA PHE A 191 12.27 -3.16 -9.93
C PHE A 191 11.24 -3.09 -11.05
N ALA A 192 10.41 -4.12 -11.22
CA ALA A 192 9.35 -4.15 -12.22
C ALA A 192 8.44 -2.92 -12.10
N ARG A 193 8.06 -2.52 -10.88
CA ARG A 193 7.22 -1.34 -10.63
C ARG A 193 7.89 0.00 -10.90
N LEU A 194 9.23 0.07 -10.89
CA LEU A 194 9.97 1.31 -11.15
C LEU A 194 10.19 1.55 -12.65
N PHE A 195 10.20 0.49 -13.45
CA PHE A 195 10.59 0.55 -14.87
C PHE A 195 9.47 0.21 -15.86
N PHE A 196 8.37 -0.41 -15.41
CA PHE A 196 7.21 -0.76 -16.24
C PHE A 196 5.92 -0.23 -15.61
#